data_AF-A0A8J7FUK0-F1
#
_entry.id   AF-A0A8J7FUK0-F1
#
_cell.length_a   1.000
_cell.length_b   1.000
_cell.length_c   1.000
_cell.angle_alpha   90.00
_cell.angle_beta   90.00
_cell.angle_gamma   90.00
#
_symmetry.space_group_name_H-M   'P 1'
#
loop_
_entity.id
_entity.type
_entity.pdbx_description
1 polymer ?
#
loop_
_entity_poly.entity_id
_entity_poly.type
_entity_poly.pdbx_seq_one_letter_code
_entity_poly.pdbx_strand_id
1 'polypeptide(L)'
;MVHYPCSNADFFTLLRSWYEEAAYGESGNPLWQNLRLIIVHSTEVYIPLDINKSPFNVGLAINLHEFTPDQVHELAQRYGLKLTESEQSQLMALIGGHPYLIQQAFHHLARQDLMLDELLQTSATDAGIYHNHLHRHLRHLQEHPELAMAFDQVIQATIPVELDQLLAFKLHSIGLVTLKGNQVIPSCELYRQYFVSHKIL
;
A
#
# COMPACT_ATOMS: atom_id res chain seq x y z
N MET A 1 -13.68 2.11 -28.88
CA MET A 1 -13.57 1.04 -27.86
C MET A 1 -13.21 -0.24 -28.60
N VAL A 2 -11.91 -0.53 -28.75
CA VAL A 2 -11.45 -1.75 -29.42
C VAL A 2 -11.21 -2.78 -28.32
N HIS A 3 -12.11 -3.74 -28.20
CA HIS A 3 -11.91 -4.93 -27.36
C HIS A 3 -10.90 -5.84 -28.08
N TYR A 4 -9.66 -5.89 -27.59
CA TYR A 4 -8.75 -6.98 -27.92
C TYR A 4 -8.99 -8.12 -26.93
N PRO A 5 -9.29 -9.35 -27.39
CA PRO A 5 -9.53 -10.52 -26.55
C PRO A 5 -8.21 -11.24 -26.24
N CYS A 6 -7.17 -10.51 -25.84
CA CYS A 6 -6.07 -11.16 -25.13
C CYS A 6 -6.51 -11.23 -23.68
N SER A 7 -6.77 -12.43 -23.17
CA SER A 7 -7.04 -12.58 -21.76
C SER A 7 -5.81 -12.06 -20.98
N ASN A 8 -5.99 -11.44 -19.81
CA ASN A 8 -4.86 -11.01 -18.98
C ASN A 8 -3.85 -12.16 -18.75
N ALA A 9 -4.33 -13.41 -18.76
CA ALA A 9 -3.52 -14.62 -18.66
C ALA A 9 -2.57 -14.82 -19.84
N ASP A 10 -2.99 -14.53 -21.08
CA ASP A 10 -2.12 -14.67 -22.27
C ASP A 10 -0.99 -13.65 -22.25
N PHE A 11 -1.31 -12.42 -21.83
CA PHE A 11 -0.31 -11.36 -21.66
C PHE A 11 0.72 -11.72 -20.58
N PHE A 12 0.27 -12.20 -19.42
CA PHE A 12 1.16 -12.63 -18.34
C PHE A 12 2.03 -13.85 -18.71
N THR A 13 1.46 -14.79 -19.46
CA THR A 13 2.20 -15.93 -20.01
C THR A 13 3.30 -15.46 -20.95
N LEU A 14 3.01 -14.49 -21.83
CA LEU A 14 4.01 -13.92 -22.74
C LEU A 14 5.18 -13.27 -21.99
N LEU A 15 4.89 -12.46 -20.97
CA LEU A 15 5.93 -11.84 -20.14
C LEU A 15 6.82 -12.89 -19.46
N ARG A 16 6.21 -13.96 -18.95
CA ARG A 16 6.94 -15.07 -18.36
C ARG A 16 7.84 -15.77 -19.37
N SER A 17 7.34 -16.07 -20.58
CA SER A 17 8.14 -16.71 -21.62
C SER A 17 9.35 -15.85 -22.02
N TRP A 18 9.20 -14.53 -22.13
CA TRP A 18 10.33 -13.63 -22.41
C TRP A 18 11.38 -13.62 -21.29
N TYR A 19 10.95 -13.71 -20.03
CA TYR A 19 11.88 -13.86 -18.91
C TYR A 19 12.64 -15.19 -19.00
N GLU A 20 11.96 -16.30 -19.24
CA GLU A 20 12.57 -17.62 -19.32
C GLU A 20 13.61 -17.69 -20.46
N GLU A 21 13.26 -17.17 -21.65
CA GLU A 21 14.20 -17.07 -22.79
C GLU A 21 15.44 -16.22 -22.47
N ALA A 22 15.28 -15.14 -21.69
CA ALA A 22 16.39 -14.30 -21.25
C ALA A 22 17.25 -14.94 -20.15
N ALA A 23 16.66 -15.80 -19.29
CA ALA A 23 17.31 -16.38 -18.12
C ALA A 23 18.07 -17.69 -18.42
N TYR A 24 17.59 -18.54 -19.34
CA TYR A 24 18.21 -19.82 -19.66
C TYR A 24 19.34 -19.66 -20.70
N GLY A 25 20.46 -19.10 -20.23
CA GLY A 25 21.57 -18.58 -21.01
C GLY A 25 22.50 -19.55 -21.76
N GLU A 26 22.11 -20.80 -22.04
CA GLU A 26 22.91 -21.71 -22.92
C GLU A 26 22.07 -22.50 -23.93
N SER A 27 20.74 -22.58 -23.77
CA SER A 27 19.80 -23.13 -24.76
C SER A 27 18.99 -22.05 -25.50
N GLY A 28 19.02 -20.80 -25.00
CA GLY A 28 18.30 -19.64 -25.54
C GLY A 28 19.15 -18.78 -26.48
N ASN A 29 18.49 -18.03 -27.37
CA ASN A 29 19.15 -17.12 -28.31
C ASN A 29 19.87 -15.99 -27.54
N PRO A 30 21.19 -15.74 -27.77
CA PRO A 30 21.98 -14.73 -27.07
C PRO A 30 21.39 -13.31 -27.09
N LEU A 31 20.54 -13.00 -28.07
CA LEU A 31 19.83 -11.72 -28.14
C LEU A 31 18.91 -11.49 -26.94
N TRP A 32 18.25 -12.55 -26.42
CA TRP A 32 17.33 -12.45 -25.29
C TRP A 32 18.04 -12.13 -23.97
N GLN A 33 19.31 -12.48 -23.82
CA GLN A 33 20.09 -12.17 -22.62
C GLN A 33 20.29 -10.66 -22.40
N ASN A 34 20.03 -9.82 -23.42
CA ASN A 34 20.05 -8.37 -23.32
C ASN A 34 18.70 -7.77 -22.89
N LEU A 35 17.62 -8.56 -22.86
CA LEU A 35 16.32 -8.08 -22.42
C LEU A 35 16.28 -8.01 -20.88
N ARG A 36 15.79 -6.88 -20.36
CA ARG A 36 15.46 -6.71 -18.95
C ARG A 36 14.00 -6.27 -18.86
N LEU A 37 13.20 -7.00 -18.08
CA LEU A 37 11.81 -6.69 -17.82
C LEU A 37 11.67 -6.21 -16.38
N ILE A 38 10.98 -5.08 -16.20
CA ILE A 38 10.60 -4.55 -14.89
C ILE A 38 9.08 -4.53 -14.84
N ILE A 39 8.51 -5.25 -13.88
CA ILE A 39 7.06 -5.33 -13.68
C ILE A 39 6.74 -4.71 -12.32
N VAL A 40 5.92 -3.66 -12.33
CA VAL A 40 5.42 -3.00 -11.12
C VAL A 40 3.94 -3.35 -10.97
N HIS A 41 3.56 -3.85 -9.81
CA HIS A 41 2.18 -4.26 -9.52
C HIS A 41 1.81 -3.94 -8.06
N SER A 42 0.54 -3.64 -7.82
CA SER A 42 -0.03 -3.51 -6.47
C SER A 42 -0.57 -4.85 -6.01
N THR A 43 -0.46 -5.15 -4.72
CA THR A 43 -1.06 -6.34 -4.12
C THR A 43 -2.58 -6.20 -3.90
N GLU A 44 -3.12 -4.97 -3.99
CA GLU A 44 -4.56 -4.65 -3.85
C GLU A 44 -5.46 -5.45 -4.79
N VAL A 45 -4.99 -5.72 -6.02
CA VAL A 45 -5.71 -6.52 -7.01
C VAL A 45 -5.14 -7.93 -7.00
N TYR A 46 -5.70 -8.81 -6.17
CA TYR A 46 -5.34 -10.22 -6.18
C TYR A 46 -5.84 -10.87 -7.50
N ILE A 47 -4.91 -11.14 -8.41
CA ILE A 47 -5.19 -11.86 -9.66
C ILE A 47 -4.87 -13.34 -9.43
N PRO A 48 -5.86 -14.24 -9.35
CA PRO A 48 -5.60 -15.67 -9.28
C PRO A 48 -5.02 -16.12 -10.64
N LEU A 49 -3.70 -16.32 -10.69
CA LEU A 49 -2.99 -16.81 -11.86
C LEU A 49 -2.50 -18.23 -11.59
N ASP A 50 -2.51 -19.06 -12.64
CA ASP A 50 -1.79 -20.33 -12.64
C ASP A 50 -0.31 -20.05 -12.31
N ILE A 51 0.23 -20.79 -11.35
CA ILE A 51 1.61 -20.66 -10.87
C ILE A 51 2.60 -20.79 -12.04
N ASN A 52 2.29 -21.60 -13.05
CA ASN A 52 3.15 -21.79 -14.22
C ASN A 52 2.99 -20.70 -15.30
N LYS A 53 2.02 -19.80 -15.15
CA LYS A 53 1.75 -18.68 -16.09
C LYS A 53 2.00 -17.31 -15.47
N SER A 54 2.15 -17.25 -14.15
CA SER A 54 2.42 -16.00 -13.44
C SER A 54 3.84 -15.51 -13.75
N PRO A 55 4.02 -14.26 -14.18
CA PRO A 55 5.34 -13.62 -14.25
C PRO A 55 5.76 -13.05 -12.88
N PHE A 56 4.87 -13.06 -11.88
CA PHE A 56 5.13 -12.46 -10.57
C PHE A 56 5.92 -13.38 -9.62
N ASN A 57 6.09 -14.66 -9.97
CA ASN A 57 6.84 -15.64 -9.18
C ASN A 57 8.21 -15.99 -9.77
N VAL A 58 8.68 -15.22 -10.76
CA VAL A 58 10.00 -15.39 -11.41
C VAL A 58 10.81 -14.10 -11.31
N GLY A 59 12.14 -14.23 -11.40
CA GLY A 59 13.07 -13.10 -11.34
C GLY A 59 13.34 -12.57 -9.93
N LEU A 60 13.91 -11.36 -9.87
CA LEU A 60 14.23 -10.68 -8.61
C LEU A 60 13.00 -9.91 -8.10
N ALA A 61 12.43 -10.37 -6.99
CA ALA A 61 11.36 -9.67 -6.31
C ALA A 61 11.92 -8.53 -5.43
N ILE A 62 11.47 -7.30 -5.67
CA ILE A 62 11.79 -6.13 -4.84
C ILE A 62 10.51 -5.67 -4.16
N ASN A 63 10.44 -5.87 -2.84
CA ASN A 63 9.32 -5.38 -2.03
C ASN A 63 9.60 -3.94 -1.59
N LEU A 64 8.66 -3.04 -1.90
CA LEU A 64 8.70 -1.66 -1.42
C LEU A 64 8.02 -1.61 -0.05
N HIS A 65 8.79 -1.22 0.95
CA HIS A 65 8.33 -1.11 2.33
C HIS A 65 7.95 0.34 2.64
N GLU A 66 7.23 0.51 3.75
CA GLU A 66 7.03 1.82 4.35
C GLU A 66 8.37 2.49 4.70
N PHE A 67 8.37 3.81 4.72
CA PHE A 67 9.54 4.58 5.12
C PHE A 67 9.88 4.37 6.59
N THR A 68 11.17 4.16 6.87
CA THR A 68 11.69 4.22 8.23
C THR A 68 11.68 5.66 8.76
N PRO A 69 11.76 5.89 10.09
CA PRO A 69 11.93 7.24 10.63
C PRO A 69 13.07 8.01 9.97
N ASP A 70 14.22 7.37 9.72
CA ASP A 70 15.36 8.01 9.06
C ASP A 70 15.05 8.42 7.61
N GLN A 71 14.32 7.58 6.87
CA GLN A 71 13.90 7.90 5.50
C GLN A 71 12.86 9.03 5.47
N VAL A 72 11.95 9.08 6.44
CA VAL A 72 11.00 10.20 6.59
C VAL A 72 11.73 11.49 6.94
N HIS A 73 12.74 11.43 7.81
CA HIS A 73 13.58 12.58 8.14
C HIS A 73 14.33 13.11 6.92
N GLU A 74 14.99 12.22 6.17
CA GLU A 74 15.70 12.57 4.93
C GLU A 74 14.75 13.19 3.91
N LEU A 75 13.55 12.63 3.75
CA LEU A 75 12.54 13.15 2.84
C LEU A 75 12.06 14.54 3.28
N ALA A 76 11.84 14.77 4.58
CA ALA A 76 11.45 16.08 5.11
C ALA A 76 12.48 17.16 4.73
N GLN A 77 13.78 16.86 4.88
CA GLN A 77 14.86 17.76 4.49
C GLN A 77 14.84 18.08 2.99
N ARG A 78 14.55 17.10 2.12
CA ARG A 78 14.41 17.30 0.67
C ARG A 78 13.22 18.19 0.30
N TYR A 79 12.17 18.21 1.12
CA TYR A 79 11.04 19.14 1.01
C TYR A 79 11.33 20.52 1.62
N GLY A 80 12.51 20.73 2.22
CA GLY A 80 12.87 21.97 2.89
C GLY A 80 12.22 22.15 4.27
N LEU A 81 11.63 21.08 4.82
CA LEU A 81 10.98 21.09 6.13
C LEU A 81 12.02 20.91 7.24
N LYS A 82 11.86 21.67 8.32
CA LYS A 82 12.67 21.57 9.55
C LYS A 82 11.80 21.04 10.68
N LEU A 83 11.41 19.78 10.58
CA LEU A 83 10.65 19.10 11.64
C LEU A 83 11.56 18.83 12.83
N THR A 84 11.08 19.13 14.02
CA THR A 84 11.67 18.65 15.27
C THR A 84 11.43 17.15 15.43
N GLU A 85 12.22 16.49 16.29
CA GLU A 85 12.03 15.06 16.58
C GLU A 85 10.62 14.75 17.12
N SER A 86 10.05 15.67 17.90
CA SER A 86 8.69 15.55 18.44
C SER A 86 7.64 15.59 17.32
N GLU A 87 7.74 16.57 16.42
CA GLU A 87 6.82 16.73 15.28
C GLU A 87 6.88 15.53 14.33
N GLN A 88 8.10 15.06 14.02
CA GLN A 88 8.29 13.86 13.22
C GLN A 88 7.69 12.63 13.90
N SER A 89 7.89 12.48 15.22
CA SER A 89 7.32 11.37 15.99
C SER A 89 5.80 11.40 16.01
N GLN A 90 5.18 12.58 16.14
CA GLN A 90 3.72 12.74 16.07
C GLN A 90 3.17 12.38 14.70
N LEU A 91 3.82 12.82 13.61
CA LEU A 91 3.42 12.47 12.26
C LEU A 91 3.55 10.95 12.02
N MET A 92 4.67 10.36 12.42
CA MET A 92 4.90 8.91 12.32
C MET A 92 3.91 8.11 13.16
N ALA A 93 3.55 8.59 14.35
CA ALA A 93 2.53 7.94 15.18
C ALA A 93 1.15 7.94 14.51
N LEU A 94 0.83 9.01 13.77
CA LEU A 94 -0.45 9.15 13.07
C LEU A 94 -0.52 8.31 11.79
N ILE A 95 0.43 8.48 10.86
CA ILE A 95 0.36 7.92 9.50
C ILE A 95 1.37 6.82 9.21
N GLY A 96 2.22 6.45 10.18
CA GLY A 96 3.28 5.48 9.98
C GLY A 96 4.31 5.95 8.94
N GLY A 97 4.93 5.00 8.25
CA GLY A 97 5.85 5.27 7.15
C GLY A 97 5.19 5.28 5.77
N HIS A 98 3.86 5.38 5.69
CA HIS A 98 3.13 5.18 4.43
C HIS A 98 3.54 6.22 3.37
N PRO A 99 4.21 5.83 2.26
CA PRO A 99 4.87 6.79 1.36
C PRO A 99 3.93 7.85 0.79
N TYR A 100 2.72 7.46 0.39
CA TYR A 100 1.71 8.40 -0.12
C TYR A 100 1.22 9.41 0.92
N LEU A 101 0.92 8.97 2.16
CA LEU A 101 0.43 9.85 3.22
C LEU A 101 1.52 10.84 3.64
N ILE A 102 2.76 10.36 3.79
CA ILE A 102 3.93 11.20 4.10
C ILE A 102 4.14 12.24 3.00
N GLN A 103 4.07 11.82 1.73
CA GLN A 103 4.24 12.72 0.60
C GLN A 103 3.16 13.82 0.59
N GLN A 104 1.89 13.47 0.85
CA GLN A 104 0.81 14.45 0.94
C GLN A 104 1.02 15.43 2.09
N ALA A 105 1.37 14.94 3.29
CA ALA A 105 1.70 15.78 4.43
C ALA A 105 2.80 16.78 4.07
N PHE A 106 3.92 16.29 3.55
CA PHE A 106 5.08 17.12 3.25
C PHE A 106 4.82 18.12 2.13
N HIS A 107 4.04 17.74 1.12
CA HIS A 107 3.63 18.66 0.06
C HIS A 107 2.86 19.87 0.62
N HIS A 108 1.87 19.65 1.50
CA HIS A 108 1.09 20.74 2.09
C HIS A 108 1.90 21.58 3.09
N LEU A 109 2.71 20.94 3.93
CA LEU A 109 3.58 21.62 4.90
C LEU A 109 4.64 22.49 4.20
N ALA A 110 5.27 21.99 3.14
CA ALA A 110 6.33 22.70 2.44
C ALA A 110 5.80 23.94 1.70
N ARG A 111 4.55 23.88 1.24
CA ARG A 111 3.85 25.01 0.63
C ARG A 111 3.29 26.01 1.64
N GLN A 112 3.30 25.66 2.94
CA GLN A 112 2.71 26.44 4.02
C GLN A 112 1.20 26.64 3.84
N ASP A 113 0.53 25.73 3.13
CA ASP A 113 -0.93 25.73 2.96
C ASP A 113 -1.65 25.23 4.23
N LEU A 114 -0.91 24.57 5.13
CA LEU A 114 -1.41 23.92 6.34
C LEU A 114 -0.28 23.84 7.38
N MET A 115 -0.58 24.11 8.65
CA MET A 115 0.37 23.87 9.75
C MET A 115 0.30 22.42 10.24
N LEU A 116 1.37 21.90 10.85
CA LEU A 116 1.39 20.52 11.33
C LEU A 116 0.31 20.26 12.39
N ASP A 117 0.10 21.17 13.32
CA ASP A 117 -0.95 21.02 14.34
C ASP A 117 -2.35 20.92 13.71
N GLU A 118 -2.62 21.73 12.68
CA GLU A 118 -3.87 21.70 11.93
C GLU A 118 -4.00 20.39 11.14
N LEU A 119 -2.92 19.91 10.54
CA LEU A 119 -2.87 18.61 9.87
C LEU A 119 -3.22 17.49 10.84
N LEU A 120 -2.59 17.44 12.00
CA LEU A 120 -2.83 16.40 13.01
C LEU A 120 -4.29 16.40 13.46
N GLN A 121 -4.88 17.58 13.70
CA GLN A 121 -6.28 17.72 14.14
C GLN A 121 -7.31 17.36 13.06
N THR A 122 -7.03 17.68 11.80
CA THR A 122 -8.00 17.50 10.69
C THR A 122 -7.81 16.21 9.91
N SER A 123 -6.67 15.53 10.09
CA SER A 123 -6.24 14.36 9.31
C SER A 123 -7.30 13.27 9.16
N ALA A 124 -7.95 12.90 10.26
CA ALA A 124 -8.98 11.85 10.33
C ALA A 124 -10.41 12.40 10.10
N THR A 125 -10.55 13.46 9.30
CA THR A 125 -11.86 14.06 8.98
C THR A 125 -12.03 14.25 7.48
N ASP A 126 -13.28 14.40 7.04
CA ASP A 126 -13.60 14.72 5.64
C ASP A 126 -13.10 16.10 5.18
N ALA A 127 -12.69 16.97 6.12
CA ALA A 127 -12.05 18.26 5.81
C ALA A 127 -10.53 18.16 5.67
N GLY A 128 -9.93 17.05 6.11
CA GLY A 128 -8.48 16.85 6.11
C GLY A 128 -7.91 16.54 4.72
N ILE A 129 -6.58 16.66 4.59
CA ILE A 129 -5.89 16.42 3.31
C ILE A 129 -6.00 14.97 2.80
N TYR A 130 -6.30 14.02 3.69
CA TYR A 130 -6.40 12.60 3.36
C TYR A 130 -7.81 12.14 2.93
N HIS A 131 -8.81 13.01 2.90
CA HIS A 131 -10.22 12.64 2.66
C HIS A 131 -10.41 11.76 1.41
N ASN A 132 -9.82 12.12 0.27
CA ASN A 132 -9.96 11.34 -0.98
C ASN A 132 -9.43 9.90 -0.83
N HIS A 133 -8.34 9.74 -0.11
CA HIS A 133 -7.73 8.44 0.14
C HIS A 133 -8.59 7.59 1.09
N LEU A 134 -9.08 8.22 2.17
CA LEU A 134 -9.96 7.58 3.15
C LEU A 134 -11.32 7.19 2.56
N HIS A 135 -11.92 8.06 1.74
CA HIS A 135 -13.18 7.77 1.03
C HIS A 135 -13.08 6.61 0.06
N ARG A 136 -11.93 6.47 -0.61
CA ARG A 136 -11.70 5.31 -1.49
C ARG A 136 -11.68 4.01 -0.68
N HIS A 137 -11.00 3.99 0.46
CA HIS A 137 -11.01 2.83 1.36
C HIS A 137 -12.39 2.58 1.96
N LEU A 138 -13.11 3.64 2.36
CA LEU A 138 -14.48 3.54 2.87
C LEU A 138 -15.41 2.88 1.85
N ARG A 139 -15.39 3.35 0.59
CA ARG A 139 -16.18 2.77 -0.49
C ARG A 139 -15.83 1.30 -0.72
N HIS A 140 -14.53 0.98 -0.75
CA HIS A 140 -14.08 -0.40 -0.92
C HIS A 140 -14.58 -1.31 0.21
N LEU A 141 -14.53 -0.87 1.47
CA LEU A 141 -15.07 -1.62 2.62
C LEU A 141 -16.59 -1.77 2.55
N GLN A 142 -17.33 -0.73 2.14
CA GLN A 142 -18.79 -0.78 1.97
C GLN A 142 -19.22 -1.76 0.89
N GLU A 143 -18.43 -1.89 -0.18
CA GLU A 143 -18.67 -2.87 -1.25
C GLU A 143 -18.38 -4.32 -0.81
N HIS A 144 -17.64 -4.52 0.29
CA HIS A 144 -17.17 -5.83 0.78
C HIS A 144 -17.45 -5.98 2.30
N PRO A 145 -18.70 -6.27 2.70
CA PRO A 145 -19.11 -6.28 4.10
C PRO A 145 -18.28 -7.21 5.00
N GLU A 146 -17.80 -8.34 4.48
CA GLU A 146 -16.92 -9.25 5.21
C GLU A 146 -15.56 -8.62 5.56
N LEU A 147 -15.02 -7.78 4.67
CA LEU A 147 -13.80 -7.03 4.93
C LEU A 147 -14.06 -5.88 5.91
N ALA A 148 -15.20 -5.20 5.79
CA ALA A 148 -15.60 -4.16 6.74
C ALA A 148 -15.73 -4.71 8.16
N MET A 149 -16.40 -5.86 8.34
CA MET A 149 -16.53 -6.51 9.64
C MET A 149 -15.18 -6.95 10.22
N ALA A 150 -14.31 -7.54 9.39
CA ALA A 150 -12.97 -7.93 9.83
C ALA A 150 -12.12 -6.72 10.22
N PHE A 151 -12.20 -5.64 9.46
CA PHE A 151 -11.47 -4.42 9.75
C PHE A 151 -12.02 -3.68 10.98
N ASP A 152 -13.33 -3.68 11.20
CA ASP A 152 -13.95 -3.13 12.42
C ASP A 152 -13.39 -3.81 13.68
N GLN A 153 -13.26 -5.14 13.67
CA GLN A 153 -12.62 -5.87 14.77
C GLN A 153 -11.20 -5.39 15.07
N VAL A 154 -10.42 -5.08 14.02
CA VAL A 154 -9.03 -4.61 14.15
C VAL A 154 -8.96 -3.19 14.73
N ILE A 155 -9.82 -2.27 14.27
CA ILE A 155 -9.79 -0.87 14.72
C ILE A 155 -10.44 -0.65 16.09
N GLN A 156 -11.31 -1.55 16.56
CA GLN A 156 -11.86 -1.51 17.92
C GLN A 156 -10.93 -2.15 18.95
N ALA A 157 -10.06 -3.08 18.53
CA ALA A 157 -9.17 -3.79 19.44
C ALA A 157 -7.95 -2.94 19.87
N THR A 158 -7.65 -2.97 21.17
CA THR A 158 -6.44 -2.36 21.75
C THR A 158 -5.21 -3.27 21.67
N ILE A 159 -5.42 -4.55 21.38
CA ILE A 159 -4.38 -5.56 21.19
C ILE A 159 -4.47 -6.16 19.78
N PRO A 160 -3.38 -6.71 19.24
CA PRO A 160 -3.42 -7.40 17.94
C PRO A 160 -4.45 -8.53 17.93
N VAL A 161 -5.21 -8.67 16.83
CA VAL A 161 -6.29 -9.65 16.68
C VAL A 161 -5.93 -10.72 15.66
N GLU A 162 -6.44 -11.93 15.83
CA GLU A 162 -6.36 -12.97 14.80
C GLU A 162 -7.58 -12.88 13.89
N LEU A 163 -7.35 -12.95 12.58
CA LEU A 163 -8.40 -12.95 11.56
C LEU A 163 -8.24 -14.18 10.67
N ASP A 164 -9.30 -14.51 9.93
CA ASP A 164 -9.20 -15.43 8.81
C ASP A 164 -8.07 -15.00 7.85
N GLN A 165 -7.27 -15.96 7.39
CA GLN A 165 -6.06 -15.69 6.62
C GLN A 165 -6.35 -14.95 5.31
N LEU A 166 -7.47 -15.24 4.65
CA LEU A 166 -7.85 -14.58 3.41
C LEU A 166 -8.28 -13.13 3.67
N LEU A 167 -9.03 -12.88 4.73
CA LEU A 167 -9.44 -11.52 5.13
C LEU A 167 -8.23 -10.69 5.58
N ALA A 168 -7.34 -11.26 6.41
CA ALA A 168 -6.10 -10.62 6.84
C ALA A 168 -5.22 -10.24 5.64
N PHE A 169 -5.05 -11.17 4.69
CA PHE A 169 -4.28 -10.92 3.48
C PHE A 169 -4.91 -9.83 2.61
N LYS A 170 -6.23 -9.87 2.38
CA LYS A 170 -6.94 -8.84 1.60
C LYS A 170 -6.80 -7.46 2.24
N LEU A 171 -7.04 -7.34 3.54
CA LEU A 171 -6.89 -6.07 4.28
C LEU A 171 -5.44 -5.55 4.22
N HIS A 172 -4.46 -6.45 4.34
CA HIS A 172 -3.05 -6.09 4.24
C HIS A 172 -2.70 -5.60 2.82
N SER A 173 -3.24 -6.27 1.80
CA SER A 173 -2.99 -5.97 0.39
C SER A 173 -3.51 -4.61 -0.05
N ILE A 174 -4.58 -4.12 0.59
CA ILE A 174 -5.10 -2.77 0.39
C ILE A 174 -4.48 -1.74 1.34
N GLY A 175 -3.51 -2.14 2.15
CA GLY A 175 -2.73 -1.26 3.02
C GLY A 175 -3.41 -0.83 4.32
N LEU A 176 -4.58 -1.36 4.68
CA LEU A 176 -5.31 -0.96 5.89
C LEU A 176 -4.77 -1.58 7.18
N VAL A 177 -4.07 -2.71 7.08
CA VAL A 177 -3.53 -3.44 8.22
C VAL A 177 -2.10 -3.94 7.99
N THR A 178 -1.41 -4.18 9.09
CA THR A 178 -0.08 -4.81 9.13
C THR A 178 -0.15 -6.15 9.85
N LEU A 179 0.55 -7.14 9.31
CA LEU A 179 0.62 -8.48 9.88
C LEU A 179 1.83 -8.60 10.84
N LYS A 180 1.58 -9.07 12.06
CA LYS A 180 2.60 -9.41 13.07
C LYS A 180 2.45 -10.88 13.45
N GLY A 181 3.19 -11.74 12.77
CA GLY A 181 2.96 -13.19 12.87
C GLY A 181 1.55 -13.53 12.38
N ASN A 182 0.75 -14.19 13.22
CA ASN A 182 -0.65 -14.51 12.92
C ASN A 182 -1.64 -13.42 13.34
N GLN A 183 -1.14 -12.30 13.88
CA GLN A 183 -1.97 -11.23 14.39
C GLN A 183 -1.99 -10.03 13.44
N VAL A 184 -3.05 -9.25 13.52
CA VAL A 184 -3.35 -8.12 12.66
C VAL A 184 -3.50 -6.87 13.52
N ILE A 185 -2.91 -5.76 13.07
CA ILE A 185 -3.06 -4.42 13.65
C ILE A 185 -3.38 -3.41 12.54
N PRO A 186 -4.01 -2.26 12.84
CA PRO A 186 -4.10 -1.18 11.86
C PRO A 186 -2.70 -0.78 11.39
N SER A 187 -2.55 -0.46 10.11
CA SER A 187 -1.25 -0.01 9.57
C SER A 187 -0.85 1.37 10.07
N CYS A 188 -1.81 2.24 10.36
CA CYS A 188 -1.57 3.52 11.03
C CYS A 188 -2.78 3.97 11.85
N GLU A 189 -2.54 4.94 12.74
CA GLU A 189 -3.56 5.47 13.65
C GLU A 189 -4.59 6.35 12.92
N LEU A 190 -4.21 6.98 11.80
CA LEU A 190 -5.13 7.71 10.93
C LEU A 190 -6.33 6.85 10.54
N TYR A 191 -6.09 5.61 10.11
CA TYR A 191 -7.17 4.71 9.72
C TYR A 191 -8.06 4.35 10.92
N ARG A 192 -7.46 4.05 12.08
CA ARG A 192 -8.25 3.78 13.30
C ARG A 192 -9.17 4.95 13.62
N GLN A 193 -8.63 6.17 13.70
CA GLN A 193 -9.41 7.37 14.04
C GLN A 193 -10.52 7.66 13.04
N TYR A 194 -10.22 7.56 11.73
CA TYR A 194 -11.21 7.84 10.69
C TYR A 194 -12.35 6.82 10.67
N PHE A 195 -12.03 5.52 10.68
CA PHE A 195 -13.04 4.47 10.52
C PHE A 195 -13.82 4.15 11.80
N VAL A 196 -13.31 4.49 12.98
CA VAL A 196 -14.11 4.47 14.22
C VAL A 196 -15.17 5.57 14.21
N SER A 197 -14.87 6.74 13.64
CA SER A 197 -15.81 7.88 13.58
C SER A 197 -16.79 7.79 12.40
N HIS A 198 -16.35 7.25 11.26
CA HIS A 198 -17.14 7.09 10.04
C HIS A 198 -17.52 5.61 9.90
N LYS A 199 -18.64 5.24 10.56
CA LYS A 199 -19.12 3.86 10.65
C LYS A 199 -19.02 3.13 9.30
N ILE A 200 -18.22 2.08 9.28
CA ILE A 200 -18.06 1.17 8.15
C ILE A 200 -19.09 0.02 8.16
N LEU A 201 -19.94 -0.03 9.19
CA LEU A 201 -21.04 -0.97 9.41
C LEU A 201 -22.34 -0.24 9.74
#